data_AF-A0A7X8AHX1-F1
#
_entry.id   AF-A0A7X8AHX1-F1
#
_cell.length_a   1.000
_cell.length_b   1.000
_cell.length_c   1.000
_cell.angle_alpha   90.00
_cell.angle_beta   90.00
_cell.angle_gamma   90.00
#
_symmetry.space_group_name_H-M   'P 1'
#
loop_
_entity.id
_entity.type
_entity.pdbx_description
1 polymer ?
#
loop_
_entity_poly.entity_id
_entity_poly.type
_entity_poly.pdbx_seq_one_letter_code
_entity_poly.pdbx_strand_id
1 'polypeptide(L)'
;MSSLKDLVRNLETDLRSRPPRHYIYNDLPFAVFCYPPQQEWEMRHEMQLLKTRLEKDKNWQVTLISLAELVWQSIDETEGMDAITALERSSGFPTAQSQVYEYLSDPDWRPLPDLLAERLSGLDSKKDLVFLWRAGALAPEMYRVSTLLDKMKG
;
A
#
# COMPACT_ATOMS: atom_id res chain seq x y z
N MET A 1 15.96 17.93 11.92
CA MET A 1 15.01 16.92 11.38
C MET A 1 14.71 17.32 9.96
N SER A 2 14.94 16.46 8.97
CA SER A 2 14.58 16.73 7.58
C SER A 2 13.06 16.87 7.48
N SER A 3 12.57 17.87 6.74
CA SER A 3 11.13 18.00 6.52
C SER A 3 10.63 16.85 5.64
N LEU A 4 9.33 16.54 5.67
CA LEU A 4 8.74 15.54 4.77
C LEU A 4 9.09 15.82 3.30
N LYS A 5 9.07 17.10 2.92
CA LYS A 5 9.43 17.57 1.59
C LYS A 5 10.87 17.24 1.23
N ASP A 6 11.79 17.33 2.17
CA ASP A 6 13.19 16.96 1.94
C ASP A 6 13.33 15.44 1.77
N LEU A 7 12.60 14.64 2.54
CA LEU A 7 12.57 13.18 2.38
C LEU A 7 12.01 12.77 1.01
N VAL A 8 10.92 13.39 0.56
CA VAL A 8 10.31 13.15 -0.75
C VAL A 8 11.24 13.59 -1.89
N ARG A 9 11.95 14.72 -1.73
CA ARG A 9 12.96 15.18 -2.72
C ARG A 9 14.15 14.22 -2.82
N ASN A 10 14.59 13.66 -1.71
CA ASN A 10 15.65 12.65 -1.71
C ASN A 10 15.18 11.39 -2.44
N LEU A 11 13.97 10.91 -2.13
CA LEU A 11 13.34 9.79 -2.84
C LEU A 11 13.25 10.05 -4.36
N GLU A 12 12.81 11.23 -4.77
CA GLU A 12 12.76 11.64 -6.18
C GLU A 12 14.14 11.59 -6.85
N THR A 13 15.17 12.04 -6.15
CA THR A 13 16.56 12.02 -6.63
C THR A 13 17.06 10.59 -6.80
N ASP A 14 16.77 9.71 -5.84
CA ASP A 14 17.16 8.31 -5.86
C ASP A 14 16.47 7.55 -6.99
N LEU A 15 15.17 7.79 -7.21
CA LEU A 15 14.40 7.18 -8.30
C LEU A 15 14.84 7.65 -9.70
N ARG A 16 15.35 8.89 -9.82
CA ARG A 16 15.87 9.44 -11.07
C ARG A 16 17.29 9.01 -11.41
N SER A 17 18.04 8.49 -10.43
CA SER A 17 19.40 8.01 -10.66
C SER A 17 19.42 6.81 -11.61
N ARG A 18 20.55 6.60 -12.32
CA ARG A 18 20.73 5.48 -13.26
C ARG A 18 21.93 4.63 -12.84
N PRO A 19 21.75 3.38 -12.38
CA PRO A 19 20.47 2.72 -12.09
C PRO A 19 19.74 3.36 -10.90
N PRO A 20 18.42 3.19 -10.75
CA PRO A 20 17.66 3.76 -9.64
C PRO A 20 18.17 3.21 -8.31
N ARG A 21 18.49 4.09 -7.35
CA ARG A 21 19.11 3.76 -6.05
C ARG A 21 18.11 3.26 -4.99
N HIS A 22 16.93 2.83 -5.40
CA HIS A 22 15.92 2.27 -4.51
C HIS A 22 16.31 0.96 -3.80
N TYR A 23 17.40 0.29 -4.20
CA TYR A 23 17.85 -0.96 -3.58
C TYR A 23 18.71 -0.67 -2.34
N ILE A 24 18.08 -0.58 -1.16
CA ILE A 24 18.80 -0.68 0.12
C ILE A 24 19.08 -2.15 0.47
N TYR A 25 18.26 -3.08 -0.03
CA TYR A 25 18.40 -4.52 0.18
C TYR A 25 18.35 -5.26 -1.17
N ASN A 26 19.43 -5.94 -1.54
CA ASN A 26 19.52 -6.68 -2.81
C ASN A 26 18.54 -7.86 -2.90
N ASP A 27 17.98 -8.30 -1.77
CA ASP A 27 17.14 -9.51 -1.66
C ASP A 27 15.64 -9.21 -1.60
N LEU A 28 15.23 -7.93 -1.62
CA LEU A 28 13.81 -7.53 -1.52
C LEU A 28 13.37 -6.73 -2.76
N PRO A 29 12.26 -7.10 -3.42
CA PRO A 29 11.77 -6.40 -4.61
C PRO A 29 11.08 -5.05 -4.28
N PHE A 30 11.19 -4.54 -3.06
CA PHE A 30 10.53 -3.31 -2.60
C PHE A 30 11.41 -2.50 -1.64
N ALA A 31 11.11 -1.21 -1.56
CA ALA A 31 11.69 -0.29 -0.59
C ALA A 31 10.59 0.27 0.32
N VAL A 32 10.89 0.45 1.60
CA VAL A 32 9.96 1.03 2.58
C VAL A 32 10.31 2.50 2.78
N PHE A 33 9.33 3.37 2.57
CA PHE A 33 9.43 4.80 2.87
C PHE A 33 8.59 5.12 4.12
N CYS A 34 9.26 5.40 5.22
CA CYS A 34 8.62 5.73 6.49
C CYS A 34 8.48 7.24 6.68
N TYR A 35 7.32 7.68 7.15
CA TYR A 35 7.04 9.07 7.55
C TYR A 35 6.18 9.10 8.82
N PRO A 36 6.23 10.19 9.61
CA PRO A 36 5.39 10.36 10.80
C PRO A 36 3.88 10.28 10.46
N PRO A 37 3.06 9.55 11.24
CA PRO A 37 1.63 9.37 10.95
C PRO A 37 0.85 10.70 10.97
N GLN A 38 1.30 11.70 11.73
CA GLN A 38 0.70 13.03 11.76
C GLN A 38 0.79 13.75 10.40
N GLN A 39 1.72 13.33 9.55
CA GLN A 39 1.94 13.90 8.22
C GLN A 39 1.19 13.14 7.12
N GLU A 40 0.30 12.20 7.44
CA GLU A 40 -0.46 11.40 6.47
C GLU A 40 -1.10 12.26 5.38
N TRP A 41 -1.79 13.34 5.75
CA TRP A 41 -2.45 14.22 4.78
C TRP A 41 -1.46 14.97 3.88
N GLU A 42 -0.36 15.46 4.44
CA GLU A 42 0.70 16.12 3.68
C GLU A 42 1.38 15.13 2.73
N MET A 43 1.65 13.91 3.19
CA MET A 43 2.25 12.85 2.39
C MET A 43 1.35 12.44 1.23
N ARG A 44 0.03 12.35 1.44
CA ARG A 44 -0.91 12.08 0.34
C ARG A 44 -0.84 13.14 -0.75
N HIS A 45 -0.73 14.41 -0.36
CA HIS A 45 -0.56 15.50 -1.32
C HIS A 45 0.78 15.41 -2.04
N GLU A 46 1.88 15.25 -1.30
CA GLU A 46 3.23 15.15 -1.87
C GLU A 46 3.39 13.95 -2.82
N MET A 47 2.71 12.82 -2.57
CA MET A 47 2.70 11.67 -3.48
C MET A 47 2.08 11.98 -4.85
N GLN A 48 1.02 12.78 -4.90
CA GLN A 48 0.41 13.20 -6.17
C GLN A 48 1.34 14.13 -6.96
N LEU A 49 2.01 15.04 -6.24
CA LEU A 49 3.01 15.91 -6.85
C LEU A 49 4.23 15.11 -7.34
N LEU A 50 4.71 14.15 -6.54
CA LEU A 50 5.82 13.27 -6.89
C LEU A 50 5.49 12.46 -8.15
N LYS A 51 4.31 11.85 -8.21
CA LYS A 51 3.79 11.17 -9.40
C LYS A 51 3.91 12.06 -10.64
N THR A 52 3.34 13.27 -10.57
CA THR A 52 3.35 14.22 -11.68
C THR A 52 4.77 14.57 -12.12
N ARG A 53 5.70 14.76 -11.17
CA ARG A 53 7.10 15.10 -11.47
C ARG A 53 7.86 13.94 -12.11
N LEU A 54 7.63 12.70 -11.66
CA LEU A 54 8.28 11.50 -12.21
C LEU A 54 7.77 11.18 -13.63
N GLU A 55 6.46 11.29 -13.87
CA GLU A 55 5.84 11.02 -15.18
C GLU A 55 6.25 12.06 -16.23
N LYS A 56 6.51 13.31 -15.82
CA LYS A 56 6.97 14.38 -16.73
C LYS A 56 8.28 14.04 -17.43
N ASP A 57 9.16 13.29 -16.79
CA ASP A 57 10.45 12.90 -17.35
C ASP A 57 10.33 11.77 -18.41
N LYS A 58 9.11 11.27 -18.66
CA LYS A 58 8.73 10.22 -19.64
C LYS A 58 9.46 8.87 -19.50
N ASN A 59 10.18 8.67 -18.41
CA ASN A 59 10.93 7.44 -18.17
C ASN A 59 10.12 6.41 -17.35
N TRP A 60 9.11 6.87 -16.61
CA TRP A 60 8.32 6.04 -15.72
C TRP A 60 6.82 6.30 -15.91
N GLN A 61 6.03 5.23 -15.82
CA GLN A 61 4.60 5.29 -15.56
C GLN A 61 4.38 5.02 -14.07
N VAL A 62 3.72 5.94 -13.37
CA VAL A 62 3.63 5.87 -11.90
C VAL A 62 2.23 5.44 -11.48
N THR A 63 2.16 4.25 -10.87
CA THR A 63 0.93 3.67 -10.37
C THR A 63 0.88 3.78 -8.86
N LEU A 64 -0.13 4.46 -8.33
CA LEU A 64 -0.37 4.59 -6.89
C LEU A 64 -1.47 3.60 -6.49
N ILE A 65 -1.15 2.59 -5.70
CA ILE A 65 -2.11 1.58 -5.24
C ILE A 65 -2.38 1.79 -3.75
N SER A 66 -3.59 2.25 -3.40
CA SER A 66 -3.95 2.48 -2.00
C SER A 66 -4.31 1.17 -1.32
N LEU A 67 -3.53 0.76 -0.31
CA LEU A 67 -3.85 -0.41 0.49
C LEU A 67 -5.17 -0.23 1.26
N ALA A 68 -5.49 0.99 1.66
CA ALA A 68 -6.78 1.30 2.28
C ALA A 68 -7.96 1.06 1.33
N GLU A 69 -7.83 1.39 0.05
CA GLU A 69 -8.89 1.12 -0.94
C GLU A 69 -9.06 -0.37 -1.17
N LEU A 70 -7.97 -1.14 -1.17
CA LEU A 70 -8.06 -2.60 -1.28
C LEU A 70 -8.72 -3.24 -0.05
N VAL A 71 -8.51 -2.68 1.15
CA VAL A 71 -9.21 -3.14 2.36
C VAL A 71 -10.71 -2.93 2.23
N TRP A 72 -11.14 -1.73 1.82
CA TRP A 72 -12.56 -1.46 1.59
C TRP A 72 -13.15 -2.34 0.51
N GLN A 73 -12.42 -2.53 -0.60
CA GLN A 73 -12.84 -3.42 -1.68
C GLN A 73 -13.04 -4.85 -1.18
N SER A 74 -12.11 -5.38 -0.39
CA SER A 74 -12.22 -6.71 0.22
C SER A 74 -13.47 -6.83 1.08
N ILE A 75 -13.74 -5.84 1.94
CA ILE A 75 -14.93 -5.80 2.79
C ILE A 75 -16.22 -5.73 1.96
N ASP A 76 -16.27 -4.85 0.96
CA ASP A 76 -17.46 -4.63 0.14
C ASP A 76 -17.78 -5.82 -0.76
N GLU A 77 -16.76 -6.55 -1.22
CA GLU A 77 -16.88 -7.74 -2.05
C GLU A 77 -17.09 -9.04 -1.25
N THR A 78 -17.06 -9.00 0.09
CA THR A 78 -17.40 -10.12 0.97
C THR A 78 -18.82 -9.97 1.52
N GLU A 79 -18.97 -9.77 2.83
CA GLU A 79 -20.26 -9.62 3.52
C GLU A 79 -20.67 -8.14 3.68
N GLY A 80 -19.78 -7.21 3.32
CA GLY A 80 -20.03 -5.78 3.39
C GLY A 80 -19.86 -5.16 4.78
N MET A 81 -19.84 -3.82 4.82
CA MET A 81 -19.62 -3.07 6.05
C MET A 81 -20.73 -3.25 7.11
N ASP A 82 -21.96 -3.54 6.66
CA ASP A 82 -23.09 -3.77 7.57
C ASP A 82 -22.87 -5.01 8.44
N ALA A 83 -22.30 -6.08 7.89
CA ALA A 83 -21.98 -7.30 8.63
C ALA A 83 -20.94 -7.03 9.74
N ILE A 84 -19.87 -6.31 9.40
CA ILE A 84 -18.82 -5.93 10.37
C ILE A 84 -19.41 -5.03 11.46
N THR A 85 -20.23 -4.05 11.08
CA THR A 85 -20.84 -3.12 12.04
C THR A 85 -21.81 -3.84 12.98
N ALA A 86 -22.58 -4.80 12.46
CA ALA A 86 -23.47 -5.63 13.27
C ALA A 86 -22.66 -6.51 14.25
N LEU A 87 -21.59 -7.14 13.77
CA LEU A 87 -20.70 -7.98 14.57
C LEU A 87 -19.98 -7.17 15.66
N GLU A 88 -19.51 -5.97 15.35
CA GLU A 88 -18.91 -5.06 16.34
C GLU A 88 -19.92 -4.70 17.43
N ARG A 89 -21.18 -4.41 17.07
CA ARG A 89 -22.23 -4.08 18.02
C ARG A 89 -22.61 -5.26 18.92
N SER A 90 -22.62 -6.48 18.38
CA SER A 90 -23.02 -7.68 19.15
C SER A 90 -21.88 -8.26 19.98
N SER A 91 -20.65 -8.18 19.49
CA SER A 91 -19.52 -9.01 19.94
C SER A 91 -18.24 -8.21 20.17
N GLY A 92 -18.29 -6.89 19.99
CA GLY A 92 -17.20 -5.97 20.26
C GLY A 92 -16.19 -5.83 19.13
N PHE A 93 -15.37 -4.77 19.23
CA PHE A 93 -14.36 -4.42 18.25
C PHE A 93 -13.34 -5.54 17.94
N PRO A 94 -12.77 -6.28 18.92
CA PRO A 94 -11.79 -7.32 18.61
C PRO A 94 -12.34 -8.42 17.69
N THR A 95 -13.60 -8.80 17.88
CA THR A 95 -14.27 -9.82 17.05
C THR A 95 -14.46 -9.31 15.62
N ALA A 96 -14.93 -8.07 15.46
CA ALA A 96 -15.06 -7.45 14.14
C ALA A 96 -13.71 -7.28 13.44
N GLN A 97 -12.66 -6.92 14.19
CA GLN A 97 -11.30 -6.81 13.67
C GLN A 97 -10.77 -8.17 13.18
N SER A 98 -10.97 -9.25 13.94
CA SER A 98 -10.61 -10.60 13.52
C SER A 98 -11.35 -11.02 12.25
N GLN A 99 -12.63 -10.67 12.12
CA GLN A 99 -13.40 -10.95 10.91
C GLN A 99 -12.83 -10.23 9.69
N VAL A 100 -12.41 -8.97 9.84
CA VAL A 100 -11.74 -8.25 8.75
C VAL A 100 -10.40 -8.90 8.39
N TYR A 101 -9.63 -9.38 9.37
CA TYR A 101 -8.42 -10.13 9.09
C TYR A 101 -8.70 -11.39 8.24
N GLU A 102 -9.77 -12.12 8.55
CA GLU A 102 -10.19 -13.29 7.77
C GLU A 102 -10.53 -12.90 6.32
N TYR A 103 -11.34 -11.85 6.11
CA TYR A 103 -11.66 -11.37 4.75
C TYR A 103 -10.40 -11.02 3.94
N LEU A 104 -9.39 -10.43 4.60
CA LEU A 104 -8.16 -9.99 3.96
C LEU A 104 -7.14 -11.13 3.74
N SER A 105 -7.30 -12.30 4.36
CA SER A 105 -6.27 -13.34 4.39
C SER A 105 -6.67 -14.70 3.84
N ASP A 106 -7.94 -15.08 3.97
CA ASP A 106 -8.47 -16.38 3.60
C ASP A 106 -8.84 -16.43 2.10
N PRO A 107 -8.40 -17.45 1.34
CA PRO A 107 -8.76 -17.64 -0.07
C PRO A 107 -10.25 -17.83 -0.36
N ASP A 108 -11.06 -18.25 0.62
CA ASP A 108 -12.50 -18.43 0.44
C ASP A 108 -13.25 -17.08 0.37
N TRP A 109 -12.58 -15.97 0.71
CA TRP A 109 -13.10 -14.61 0.67
C TRP A 109 -12.48 -13.78 -0.48
N ARG A 110 -12.20 -12.50 -0.23
CA ARG A 110 -11.56 -11.57 -1.17
C ARG A 110 -10.23 -11.06 -0.60
N PRO A 111 -9.18 -11.89 -0.56
CA PRO A 111 -7.99 -11.60 0.21
C PRO A 111 -7.15 -10.48 -0.43
N LEU A 112 -6.45 -9.74 0.44
CA LEU A 112 -5.65 -8.58 0.06
C LEU A 112 -4.51 -8.89 -0.95
N PRO A 113 -3.77 -10.01 -0.84
CA PRO A 113 -2.76 -10.38 -1.83
C PRO A 113 -3.32 -10.55 -3.25
N ASP A 114 -4.51 -11.13 -3.39
CA ASP A 114 -5.12 -11.38 -4.69
C ASP A 114 -5.57 -10.07 -5.33
N LEU A 115 -6.23 -9.21 -4.55
CA LEU A 115 -6.57 -7.85 -4.97
C LEU A 115 -5.34 -7.05 -5.41
N LEU A 116 -4.24 -7.16 -4.66
CA LEU A 116 -2.99 -6.49 -5.02
C LEU A 116 -2.38 -7.08 -6.30
N ALA A 117 -2.35 -8.40 -6.43
CA ALA A 117 -1.84 -9.10 -7.61
C ALA A 117 -2.63 -8.71 -8.87
N GLU A 118 -3.95 -8.59 -8.79
CA GLU A 118 -4.79 -8.09 -9.88
C GLU A 118 -4.44 -6.67 -10.29
N ARG A 119 -4.20 -5.76 -9.34
CA ARG A 119 -3.79 -4.37 -9.65
C ARG A 119 -2.38 -4.29 -10.24
N LEU A 120 -1.52 -5.24 -9.90
CA LEU A 120 -0.17 -5.34 -10.45
C LEU A 120 -0.14 -6.08 -11.79
N SER A 121 -1.20 -6.83 -12.12
CA SER A 121 -1.28 -7.60 -13.36
C SER A 121 -1.23 -6.66 -14.57
N GLY A 122 -0.33 -6.97 -15.51
CA GLY A 122 -0.14 -6.18 -16.73
C GLY A 122 0.83 -5.00 -16.63
N LEU A 123 1.43 -4.73 -15.47
CA LEU A 123 2.49 -3.73 -15.34
C LEU A 123 3.85 -4.25 -15.86
N ASP A 124 4.61 -3.40 -16.54
CA ASP A 124 5.94 -3.68 -17.08
C ASP A 124 7.02 -3.24 -16.08
N SER A 125 7.77 -4.20 -15.52
CA SER A 125 8.83 -3.95 -14.55
C SER A 125 9.96 -3.03 -15.04
N LYS A 126 10.05 -2.76 -16.35
CA LYS A 126 11.04 -1.82 -16.93
C LYS A 126 10.54 -0.38 -17.02
N LYS A 127 9.24 -0.14 -16.88
CA LYS A 127 8.61 1.17 -17.13
C LYS A 127 7.68 1.62 -16.02
N ASP A 128 7.06 0.69 -15.31
CA ASP A 128 6.10 0.96 -14.27
C ASP A 128 6.79 1.06 -12.91
N LEU A 129 6.56 2.17 -12.23
CA LEU A 129 6.93 2.37 -10.82
C LEU A 129 5.66 2.34 -9.98
N VAL A 130 5.58 1.35 -9.08
CA VAL A 130 4.42 1.19 -8.21
C VAL A 130 4.73 1.71 -6.82
N PHE A 131 3.84 2.54 -6.30
CA PHE A 131 3.81 2.90 -4.88
C PHE A 131 2.60 2.26 -4.19
N LEU A 132 2.88 1.40 -3.22
CA LEU A 132 1.87 0.95 -2.26
C LEU A 132 1.80 1.98 -1.13
N TRP A 133 0.67 2.65 -0.99
CA TRP A 133 0.51 3.76 -0.04
C TRP A 133 -0.68 3.55 0.89
N ARG A 134 -0.70 4.32 1.99
CA ARG A 134 -1.70 4.21 3.06
C ARG A 134 -1.68 2.85 3.78
N ALA A 135 -0.49 2.27 3.95
CA ALA A 135 -0.29 1.02 4.69
C ALA A 135 -0.79 1.06 6.15
N GLY A 136 -0.89 2.26 6.73
CA GLY A 136 -1.48 2.46 8.06
C GLY A 136 -2.95 2.03 8.17
N ALA A 137 -3.67 1.84 7.07
CA ALA A 137 -5.02 1.30 7.08
C ALA A 137 -5.11 -0.18 7.50
N LEU A 138 -3.97 -0.89 7.57
CA LEU A 138 -3.91 -2.29 8.00
C LEU A 138 -3.62 -2.42 9.52
N ALA A 139 -3.33 -1.30 10.19
CA ALA A 139 -3.05 -1.25 11.62
C ALA A 139 -4.36 -1.17 12.44
N PRO A 140 -4.36 -1.55 13.73
CA PRO A 140 -3.22 -2.08 14.48
C PRO A 140 -2.96 -3.58 14.24
N GLU A 141 -3.97 -4.39 13.95
CA GLU A 141 -3.85 -5.84 13.69
C GLU A 141 -4.91 -6.31 12.67
N MET A 142 -5.29 -5.49 11.69
CA MET A 142 -6.20 -5.93 10.61
C MET A 142 -5.45 -6.79 9.58
N TYR A 143 -4.20 -6.44 9.28
CA TYR A 143 -3.32 -7.25 8.44
C TYR A 143 -1.85 -6.82 8.59
N ARG A 144 -0.90 -7.75 8.56
CA ARG A 144 0.53 -7.41 8.64
C ARG A 144 1.11 -7.13 7.26
N VAL A 145 1.63 -5.91 7.05
CA VAL A 145 2.27 -5.50 5.79
C VAL A 145 3.42 -6.44 5.41
N SER A 146 4.20 -6.92 6.38
CA SER A 146 5.27 -7.90 6.12
C SER A 146 4.73 -9.19 5.49
N THR A 147 3.60 -9.70 5.97
CA THR A 147 2.94 -10.90 5.42
C THR A 147 2.47 -10.66 3.99
N LEU A 148 1.93 -9.47 3.69
CA LEU A 148 1.54 -9.10 2.32
C LEU A 148 2.76 -9.13 1.40
N LEU A 149 3.84 -8.47 1.83
CA LEU A 149 5.06 -8.33 1.06
C LEU A 149 5.78 -9.67 0.85
N ASP A 150 5.71 -10.60 1.80
CA ASP A 150 6.26 -11.95 1.65
C ASP A 150 5.44 -12.79 0.67
N LYS A 151 4.09 -12.73 0.73
CA LYS A 151 3.20 -13.36 -0.26
C LYS A 151 3.37 -12.81 -1.68
N MET A 152 3.89 -11.58 -1.83
CA MET A 152 4.17 -10.98 -3.13
C MET A 152 5.51 -11.42 -3.75
N LYS A 153 6.40 -12.08 -2.99
CA LYS A 153 7.74 -12.52 -3.48
C LYS A 153 7.72 -13.89 -4.15
N GLY A 154 6.68 -14.70 -3.96
CA GLY A 154 6.60 -16.09 -4.39
C GLY A 154 5.62 -16.85 -3.53
#